data_AF-A0A6I9WW51-F1
#
_entry.id   AF-A0A6I9WW51-F1
#
_cell.length_a   1.000
_cell.length_b   1.000
_cell.length_c   1.000
_cell.angle_alpha   90.00
_cell.angle_beta   90.00
_cell.angle_gamma   90.00
#
_symmetry.space_group_name_H-M   'P 1'
#
loop_
_entity.id
_entity.type
_entity.pdbx_description
1 polymer ?
#
loop_
_entity_poly.entity_id
_entity_poly.type
_entity_poly.pdbx_seq_one_letter_code
_entity_poly.pdbx_strand_id
1 'polypeptide(L)'
;MKRGVPGRKGTKSESQKQAKRHRLAHEFGEWQDWLRDTLRETGFFIARTDSKIWLTLIMAAVAGILHWYHITTLFENDRHFSHLSTLEREMAFRTEMGLYYSYFKIIVEAPSFYSGVWMIMNDNLTEYPLVINTLKRFNLYPEVVLASWYRIYTGAMNLFGIQTQKCWTVNRGEGLSPVESCEGLGDPASFYVAMIFLLNGLMVSVFFLYGTYLSGNRFGGLLTVACYFFNHGESTRVMWTPPLRESFSYPFLVVQMLLLTYILRTQNVNRRSLIALSVSNVLFMLPWQFAQFVLLTQVASVFGIYILGFIDSAKLQKIIYAHMVSLAVCFVFMFGNSMLMTSYYAAFLIVSWSILELGPKYLKLYTKNIPSWALEGFSCLFGTIILKFLMCLIFGISDDVHISNLLKAKLTGYRDFDTSMYTCAVEFDFMEKETPVRYMKTLLLPVVLIVFLVSIKKAFQYIMLKKKSSER
;
A
#
# COMPACT_ATOMS: atom_id res chain seq x y z
N MET A 1 -62.22 -10.29 32.48
CA MET A 1 -61.22 -9.22 32.24
C MET A 1 -59.90 -9.61 32.87
N LYS A 2 -58.87 -9.86 32.05
CA LYS A 2 -57.50 -10.18 32.48
C LYS A 2 -56.78 -8.90 32.94
N ARG A 3 -56.08 -8.92 34.08
CA ARG A 3 -55.01 -7.96 34.39
C ARG A 3 -53.77 -8.74 34.80
N GLY A 4 -52.69 -8.51 34.04
CA GLY A 4 -51.46 -9.29 34.04
C GLY A 4 -50.50 -8.95 35.18
N VAL A 5 -49.72 -9.97 35.53
CA VAL A 5 -48.60 -9.98 36.47
C VAL A 5 -47.43 -9.17 35.90
N PRO A 6 -46.73 -8.33 36.70
CA PRO A 6 -45.51 -7.68 36.25
C PRO A 6 -44.30 -8.63 36.35
N GLY A 7 -43.57 -8.76 35.24
CA GLY A 7 -42.39 -9.60 35.09
C GLY A 7 -41.21 -9.16 35.97
N ARG A 8 -40.65 -10.14 36.69
CA ARG A 8 -39.47 -10.02 37.55
C ARG A 8 -38.21 -9.87 36.68
N LYS A 9 -37.66 -8.66 36.55
CA LYS A 9 -36.31 -8.44 35.98
C LYS A 9 -35.28 -9.05 36.94
N GLY A 10 -34.62 -10.12 36.52
CA GLY A 10 -33.54 -10.76 37.27
C GLY A 10 -32.34 -9.83 37.44
N THR A 11 -32.11 -9.39 38.67
CA THR A 11 -30.85 -8.77 39.11
C THR A 11 -29.75 -9.84 39.06
N LYS A 12 -28.79 -9.71 38.15
CA LYS A 12 -27.57 -10.56 38.16
C LYS A 12 -26.91 -10.42 39.55
N SER A 13 -26.73 -11.54 40.24
CA SER A 13 -26.15 -11.55 41.60
C SER A 13 -24.75 -10.92 41.59
N GLU A 14 -24.37 -10.25 42.68
CA GLU A 14 -23.05 -9.60 42.81
C GLU A 14 -21.90 -10.59 42.55
N SER A 15 -22.08 -11.86 42.93
CA SER A 15 -21.17 -12.98 42.62
C SER A 15 -20.89 -13.13 41.12
N GLN A 16 -21.91 -13.03 40.25
CA GLN A 16 -21.70 -13.11 38.79
C GLN A 16 -20.97 -11.88 38.22
N LYS A 17 -21.19 -10.69 38.79
CA LYS A 17 -20.45 -9.47 38.38
C LYS A 17 -19.01 -9.53 38.83
N GLN A 18 -18.74 -10.05 40.02
CA GLN A 18 -17.40 -10.20 40.57
C GLN A 18 -16.60 -11.28 39.80
N ALA A 19 -17.23 -12.41 39.46
CA ALA A 19 -16.63 -13.43 38.62
C ALA A 19 -16.34 -12.96 37.18
N LYS A 20 -17.18 -12.07 36.62
CA LYS A 20 -16.92 -11.47 35.29
C LYS A 20 -15.78 -10.44 35.34
N ARG A 21 -15.70 -9.65 36.42
CA ARG A 21 -14.58 -8.72 36.64
C ARG A 21 -13.25 -9.46 36.85
N HIS A 22 -13.25 -10.56 37.60
CA HIS A 22 -12.07 -11.39 37.80
C HIS A 22 -11.58 -12.03 36.49
N ARG A 23 -12.51 -12.50 35.63
CA ARG A 23 -12.17 -13.02 34.30
C ARG A 23 -11.59 -11.95 33.38
N LEU A 24 -12.21 -10.76 33.33
CA LEU A 24 -11.69 -9.64 32.54
C LEU A 24 -10.32 -9.16 33.06
N ALA A 25 -10.10 -9.14 34.37
CA ALA A 25 -8.80 -8.80 34.95
C ALA A 25 -7.73 -9.85 34.65
N HIS A 26 -8.11 -11.14 34.62
CA HIS A 26 -7.21 -12.23 34.24
C HIS A 26 -6.86 -12.18 32.75
N GLU A 27 -7.84 -11.97 31.86
CA GLU A 27 -7.60 -11.80 30.42
C GLU A 27 -6.75 -10.56 30.13
N PHE A 28 -6.93 -9.47 30.89
CA PHE A 28 -6.11 -8.27 30.76
C PHE A 28 -4.69 -8.47 31.29
N GLY A 29 -4.52 -9.24 32.36
CA GLY A 29 -3.22 -9.66 32.89
C GLY A 29 -2.47 -10.55 31.89
N GLU A 30 -3.12 -11.57 31.32
CA GLU A 30 -2.54 -12.41 30.28
C GLU A 30 -2.16 -11.61 29.03
N TRP A 31 -2.96 -10.62 28.65
CA TRP A 31 -2.63 -9.74 27.52
C TRP A 31 -1.42 -8.84 27.83
N GLN A 32 -1.34 -8.28 29.04
CA GLN A 32 -0.19 -7.47 29.48
C GLN A 32 1.09 -8.30 29.59
N ASP A 33 1.01 -9.53 30.09
CA ASP A 33 2.14 -10.43 30.20
C ASP A 33 2.58 -10.92 28.81
N TRP A 34 1.65 -11.23 27.92
CA TRP A 34 1.94 -11.52 26.51
C TRP A 34 2.61 -10.34 25.78
N LEU A 35 2.17 -9.10 26.05
CA LEU A 35 2.78 -7.89 25.48
C LEU A 35 4.18 -7.64 26.02
N ARG A 36 4.37 -7.85 27.33
CA ARG A 36 5.67 -7.73 28.00
C ARG A 36 6.65 -8.79 27.50
N ASP A 37 6.19 -10.02 27.31
CA ASP A 37 7.00 -11.12 26.77
C ASP A 37 7.30 -10.92 25.30
N THR A 38 6.35 -10.41 24.50
CA THR A 38 6.59 -10.03 23.11
C THR A 38 7.60 -8.88 23.03
N LEU A 39 7.48 -7.86 23.87
CA LEU A 39 8.45 -6.75 23.93
C LEU A 39 9.82 -7.21 24.41
N ARG A 40 9.88 -8.15 25.36
CA ARG A 40 11.12 -8.73 25.88
C ARG A 40 11.78 -9.66 24.86
N GLU A 41 11.02 -10.49 24.14
CA GLU A 41 11.52 -11.28 23.01
C GLU A 41 12.01 -10.38 21.89
N THR A 42 11.27 -9.31 21.55
CA THR A 42 11.67 -8.37 20.50
C THR A 42 12.91 -7.57 20.92
N GLY A 43 12.97 -7.10 22.18
CA GLY A 43 14.11 -6.39 22.76
C GLY A 43 15.35 -7.28 22.93
N PHE A 44 15.18 -8.55 23.29
CA PHE A 44 16.26 -9.53 23.38
C PHE A 44 16.74 -9.98 21.99
N PHE A 45 15.84 -10.04 20.99
CA PHE A 45 16.20 -10.26 19.60
C PHE A 45 17.02 -9.08 19.04
N ILE A 46 16.64 -7.84 19.36
CA ILE A 46 17.41 -6.62 19.02
C ILE A 46 18.78 -6.61 19.72
N ALA A 47 18.86 -7.02 20.99
CA ALA A 47 20.13 -7.07 21.73
C ALA A 47 21.06 -8.21 21.30
N ARG A 48 20.54 -9.32 20.78
CA ARG A 48 21.31 -10.50 20.30
C ARG A 48 21.58 -10.48 18.79
N THR A 49 21.28 -9.35 18.16
CA THR A 49 21.55 -9.14 16.73
C THR A 49 23.05 -9.04 16.52
N ASP A 50 23.61 -9.94 15.70
CA ASP A 50 25.03 -9.96 15.32
C ASP A 50 25.48 -8.54 14.91
N SER A 51 26.66 -8.10 15.36
CA SER A 51 27.24 -6.76 15.08
C SER A 51 27.12 -6.35 13.60
N LYS A 52 27.14 -7.34 12.71
CA LYS A 52 26.99 -7.19 11.26
C LYS A 52 25.59 -6.77 10.82
N ILE A 53 24.53 -7.22 11.47
CA ILE A 53 23.15 -6.87 11.17
C ILE A 53 22.85 -5.48 11.72
N TRP A 54 23.33 -5.15 12.92
CA TRP A 54 23.22 -3.81 13.49
C TRP A 54 23.82 -2.74 12.57
N LEU A 55 25.02 -2.98 12.04
CA LEU A 55 25.62 -2.07 11.06
C LEU A 55 24.75 -1.87 9.81
N THR A 56 24.13 -2.94 9.32
CA THR A 56 23.22 -2.87 8.15
C THR A 56 21.97 -2.06 8.46
N LEU A 57 21.39 -2.20 9.66
CA LEU A 57 20.24 -1.41 10.10
C LEU A 57 20.59 0.07 10.27
N ILE A 58 21.78 0.38 10.80
CA ILE A 58 22.27 1.76 10.92
C ILE A 58 22.44 2.40 9.54
N MET A 59 23.08 1.71 8.59
CA MET A 59 23.22 2.23 7.22
C MET A 59 21.87 2.43 6.53
N ALA A 60 20.91 1.52 6.75
CA ALA A 60 19.55 1.66 6.24
C ALA A 60 18.89 2.92 6.81
N ALA A 61 18.97 3.13 8.13
CA ALA A 61 18.43 4.31 8.79
C ALA A 61 19.07 5.61 8.28
N VAL A 62 20.40 5.62 8.09
CA VAL A 62 21.12 6.77 7.50
C VAL A 62 20.60 7.05 6.09
N ALA A 63 20.43 6.04 5.24
CA ALA A 63 19.89 6.22 3.89
C ALA A 63 18.48 6.83 3.90
N GLY A 64 17.62 6.39 4.84
CA GLY A 64 16.28 6.96 5.00
C GLY A 64 16.28 8.39 5.53
N ILE A 65 17.14 8.72 6.49
CA ILE A 65 17.29 10.09 7.02
C ILE A 65 17.80 11.03 5.92
N LEU A 66 18.78 10.59 5.13
CA LEU A 66 19.30 11.36 3.99
C LEU A 66 18.19 11.62 2.96
N HIS A 67 17.36 10.63 2.66
CA HIS A 67 16.24 10.81 1.74
C HIS A 67 15.18 11.77 2.30
N TRP A 68 14.80 11.60 3.57
CA TRP A 68 13.87 12.51 4.25
C TRP A 68 14.37 13.96 4.24
N TYR A 69 15.65 14.18 4.53
CA TYR A 69 16.26 15.50 4.45
C TYR A 69 16.28 16.05 3.02
N HIS A 70 16.63 15.21 2.05
CA HIS A 70 16.66 15.58 0.63
C HIS A 70 15.30 16.02 0.11
N ILE A 71 14.23 15.24 0.35
CA ILE A 71 12.88 15.60 -0.13
C ILE A 71 12.32 16.83 0.59
N THR A 72 12.59 16.97 1.89
CA THR A 72 12.17 18.16 2.65
C THR A 72 12.84 19.41 2.12
N THR A 73 14.15 19.33 1.82
CA THR A 73 14.92 20.44 1.24
C THR A 73 14.45 20.77 -0.18
N LEU A 74 14.16 19.76 -1.01
CA LEU A 74 13.65 19.99 -2.36
C LEU A 74 12.26 20.62 -2.36
N PHE A 75 11.37 20.16 -1.49
CA PHE A 75 10.03 20.75 -1.33
C PHE A 75 10.12 22.19 -0.86
N GLU A 76 10.99 22.49 0.10
CA GLU A 76 11.17 23.85 0.58
C GLU A 76 11.77 24.76 -0.51
N ASN A 77 12.76 24.29 -1.27
CA ASN A 77 13.36 25.05 -2.36
C ASN A 77 12.38 25.32 -3.51
N ASP A 78 11.46 24.39 -3.80
CA ASP A 78 10.45 24.55 -4.86
C ASP A 78 9.31 25.49 -4.43
N ARG A 79 8.77 25.28 -3.22
CA ARG A 79 7.53 25.93 -2.78
C ARG A 79 7.71 27.09 -1.83
N HIS A 80 8.88 27.22 -1.21
CA HIS A 80 9.13 28.14 -0.08
C HIS A 80 8.00 28.01 0.95
N PHE A 81 7.63 26.76 1.26
CA PHE A 81 6.41 26.40 1.97
C PHE A 81 6.39 27.04 3.36
N SER A 82 7.55 27.17 3.97
CA SER A 82 7.75 27.81 5.27
C SER A 82 7.39 29.31 5.23
N HIS A 83 7.62 29.99 4.10
CA HIS A 83 7.31 31.42 3.92
C HIS A 83 5.85 31.72 3.54
N LEU A 84 5.08 30.69 3.18
CA LEU A 84 3.68 30.84 2.80
C LEU A 84 2.78 31.01 4.03
N SER A 85 1.77 31.86 3.89
CA SER A 85 0.69 31.97 4.87
C SER A 85 -0.17 30.70 4.92
N THR A 86 -0.95 30.51 5.99
CA THR A 86 -1.83 29.34 6.14
C THR A 86 -2.74 29.15 4.92
N LEU A 87 -3.39 30.22 4.45
CA LEU A 87 -4.29 30.15 3.30
C LEU A 87 -3.54 29.78 2.00
N GLU A 88 -2.34 30.31 1.80
CA GLU A 88 -1.54 30.02 0.62
C GLU A 88 -0.99 28.59 0.61
N ARG A 89 -0.64 28.05 1.77
CA ARG A 89 -0.25 26.64 1.91
C ARG A 89 -1.40 25.72 1.52
N GLU A 90 -2.62 26.05 1.94
CA GLU A 90 -3.81 25.27 1.56
C GLU A 90 -4.07 25.37 0.06
N MET A 91 -3.91 26.56 -0.54
CA MET A 91 -4.03 26.75 -1.99
C MET A 91 -2.90 26.11 -2.80
N ALA A 92 -1.74 25.82 -2.18
CA ALA A 92 -0.65 25.10 -2.81
C ALA A 92 -1.03 23.63 -3.09
N PHE A 93 -1.92 23.06 -2.28
CA PHE A 93 -2.51 21.75 -2.52
C PHE A 93 -3.61 21.84 -3.58
N ARG A 94 -3.24 21.60 -4.84
CA ARG A 94 -4.17 21.63 -5.98
C ARG A 94 -4.80 20.25 -6.21
N THR A 95 -5.97 20.23 -6.85
CA THR A 95 -6.63 19.00 -7.33
C THR A 95 -6.86 17.97 -6.22
N GLU A 96 -6.44 16.72 -6.42
CA GLU A 96 -6.57 15.62 -5.46
C GLU A 96 -5.86 15.87 -4.12
N MET A 97 -4.72 16.57 -4.15
CA MET A 97 -3.97 16.93 -2.93
C MET A 97 -4.81 17.79 -1.98
N GLY A 98 -5.49 18.80 -2.53
CA GLY A 98 -6.36 19.70 -1.77
C GLY A 98 -7.60 18.99 -1.25
N LEU A 99 -8.16 18.08 -2.07
CA LEU A 99 -9.29 17.25 -1.66
C LEU A 99 -8.94 16.36 -0.46
N TYR A 100 -7.80 15.67 -0.48
CA TYR A 100 -7.42 14.81 0.64
C TYR A 100 -7.06 15.61 1.89
N TYR A 101 -6.35 16.72 1.72
CA TYR A 101 -6.03 17.61 2.83
C TYR A 101 -7.29 18.21 3.48
N SER A 102 -8.33 18.55 2.71
CA SER A 102 -9.57 19.09 3.28
C SER A 102 -10.29 18.10 4.20
N TYR A 103 -10.31 16.80 3.87
CA TYR A 103 -10.84 15.77 4.75
C TYR A 103 -10.01 15.59 6.02
N PHE A 104 -8.68 15.62 5.91
CA PHE A 104 -7.80 15.64 7.09
C PHE A 104 -8.13 16.84 7.99
N LYS A 105 -8.29 18.03 7.41
CA LYS A 105 -8.63 19.28 8.11
C LYS A 105 -9.97 19.18 8.83
N ILE A 106 -11.02 18.63 8.19
CA ILE A 106 -12.34 18.40 8.82
C ILE A 106 -12.19 17.57 10.10
N ILE A 107 -11.39 16.49 10.07
CA ILE A 107 -11.20 15.64 11.26
C ILE A 107 -10.40 16.38 12.34
N VAL A 108 -9.41 17.19 11.96
CA VAL A 108 -8.58 17.94 12.90
C VAL A 108 -9.38 19.05 13.60
N GLU A 109 -10.17 19.82 12.84
CA GLU A 109 -10.93 20.98 13.34
C GLU A 109 -12.24 20.62 14.07
N ALA A 110 -12.74 19.40 13.89
CA ALA A 110 -13.94 18.94 14.59
C ALA A 110 -13.83 19.06 16.13
N PRO A 111 -14.94 19.11 16.88
CA PRO A 111 -14.88 19.12 18.34
C PRO A 111 -14.32 17.80 18.91
N SER A 112 -14.54 16.68 18.22
CA SER A 112 -14.03 15.37 18.63
C SER A 112 -13.57 14.56 17.42
N PHE A 113 -12.66 13.61 17.62
CA PHE A 113 -12.22 12.71 16.56
C PHE A 113 -13.40 11.92 15.97
N TYR A 114 -14.28 11.40 16.82
CA TYR A 114 -15.45 10.64 16.39
C TYR A 114 -16.44 11.50 15.58
N SER A 115 -16.66 12.76 15.96
CA SER A 115 -17.53 13.63 15.16
C SER A 115 -16.90 13.96 13.81
N GLY A 116 -15.57 14.18 13.76
CA GLY A 116 -14.85 14.38 12.50
C GLY A 116 -14.96 13.17 11.57
N VAL A 117 -14.76 11.95 12.10
CA VAL A 117 -14.94 10.71 11.33
C VAL A 117 -16.39 10.53 10.89
N TRP A 118 -17.37 10.89 11.73
CA TRP A 118 -18.78 10.83 11.36
C TRP A 118 -19.13 11.81 10.23
N MET A 119 -18.56 13.02 10.25
CA MET A 119 -18.75 14.03 9.21
C MET A 119 -18.23 13.55 7.85
N ILE A 120 -17.03 12.98 7.79
CA ILE A 120 -16.50 12.45 6.51
C ILE A 120 -17.23 11.19 6.04
N MET A 121 -17.76 10.38 6.96
CA MET A 121 -18.54 9.18 6.61
C MET A 121 -19.95 9.49 6.08
N ASN A 122 -20.46 10.68 6.35
CA ASN A 122 -21.78 11.15 5.91
C ASN A 122 -21.63 12.48 5.16
N ASP A 123 -20.76 12.49 4.16
CA ASP A 123 -20.47 13.70 3.37
C ASP A 123 -21.61 13.94 2.36
N ASN A 124 -22.24 15.09 2.47
CA ASN A 124 -23.31 15.55 1.58
C ASN A 124 -22.88 16.70 0.66
N LEU A 125 -21.62 17.15 0.72
CA LEU A 125 -21.15 18.29 -0.05
C LEU A 125 -20.48 17.87 -1.36
N THR A 126 -19.68 16.80 -1.33
CA THR A 126 -18.82 16.46 -2.47
C THR A 126 -19.57 15.87 -3.67
N GLU A 127 -20.56 15.00 -3.43
CA GLU A 127 -21.40 14.39 -4.48
C GLU A 127 -22.88 14.74 -4.29
N TYR A 128 -23.21 16.00 -3.93
CA TYR A 128 -24.59 16.44 -3.74
C TYR A 128 -25.46 16.15 -4.99
N PRO A 129 -26.68 15.58 -4.87
CA PRO A 129 -27.49 15.40 -3.67
C PRO A 129 -27.26 14.09 -2.90
N LEU A 130 -26.30 13.27 -3.29
CA LEU A 130 -26.01 11.99 -2.63
C LEU A 130 -25.21 12.23 -1.34
N VAL A 131 -25.49 11.40 -0.33
CA VAL A 131 -24.65 11.31 0.87
C VAL A 131 -23.72 10.14 0.68
N ILE A 132 -22.42 10.41 0.66
CA ILE A 132 -21.39 9.41 0.40
C ILE A 132 -20.55 9.13 1.63
N ASN A 133 -20.15 7.87 1.76
CA ASN A 133 -19.10 7.49 2.69
C ASN A 133 -17.75 7.65 1.99
N THR A 134 -17.04 8.71 2.34
CA THR A 134 -15.78 9.09 1.70
C THR A 134 -14.65 8.10 1.99
N LEU A 135 -14.70 7.36 3.12
CA LEU A 135 -13.74 6.27 3.40
C LEU A 135 -13.89 5.12 2.42
N LYS A 136 -15.14 4.79 2.05
CA LYS A 136 -15.44 3.76 1.04
C LYS A 136 -15.10 4.25 -0.38
N ARG A 137 -15.41 5.51 -0.68
CA ARG A 137 -15.30 6.09 -2.03
C ARG A 137 -13.87 6.47 -2.40
N PHE A 138 -13.14 7.11 -1.49
CA PHE A 138 -11.84 7.75 -1.78
C PHE A 138 -10.65 7.14 -1.01
N ASN A 139 -10.85 6.08 -0.22
CA ASN A 139 -9.78 5.41 0.54
C ASN A 139 -9.02 6.33 1.52
N LEU A 140 -9.76 7.17 2.26
CA LEU A 140 -9.22 8.19 3.19
C LEU A 140 -8.66 7.64 4.53
N TYR A 141 -8.21 6.37 4.56
CA TYR A 141 -7.61 5.79 5.77
C TYR A 141 -6.34 6.53 6.24
N PRO A 142 -5.42 6.95 5.35
CA PRO A 142 -4.23 7.71 5.77
C PRO A 142 -4.59 8.98 6.53
N GLU A 143 -5.59 9.73 6.06
CA GLU A 143 -5.99 11.01 6.65
C GLU A 143 -6.64 10.79 8.01
N VAL A 144 -7.44 9.74 8.18
CA VAL A 144 -8.01 9.38 9.50
C VAL A 144 -6.90 9.03 10.51
N VAL A 145 -5.90 8.25 10.08
CA VAL A 145 -4.76 7.87 10.92
C VAL A 145 -3.91 9.10 11.27
N LEU A 146 -3.57 9.92 10.28
CA LEU A 146 -2.77 11.13 10.50
C LEU A 146 -3.52 12.17 11.36
N ALA A 147 -4.82 12.35 11.17
CA ALA A 147 -5.62 13.25 12.01
C ALA A 147 -5.70 12.76 13.46
N SER A 148 -5.77 11.43 13.67
CA SER A 148 -5.67 10.83 15.00
C SER A 148 -4.32 11.14 15.65
N TRP A 149 -3.22 10.90 14.93
CA TRP A 149 -1.86 11.19 15.41
C TRP A 149 -1.65 12.68 15.69
N TYR A 150 -2.17 13.56 14.84
CA TYR A 150 -2.08 15.00 15.02
C TYR A 150 -2.80 15.47 16.29
N ARG A 151 -4.02 14.99 16.54
CA ARG A 151 -4.78 15.29 17.75
C ARG A 151 -4.10 14.76 19.02
N ILE A 152 -3.52 13.55 18.95
CA ILE A 152 -2.75 12.98 20.06
C ILE A 152 -1.49 13.82 20.32
N TYR A 153 -0.76 14.18 19.26
CA TYR A 153 0.44 15.00 19.32
C TYR A 153 0.15 16.37 19.92
N THR A 154 -0.78 17.13 19.35
CA THR A 154 -1.17 18.46 19.84
C THR A 154 -1.73 18.39 21.26
N GLY A 155 -2.57 17.40 21.58
CA GLY A 155 -3.09 17.19 22.92
C GLY A 155 -1.99 16.90 23.95
N ALA A 156 -1.03 16.03 23.61
CA ALA A 156 0.11 15.72 24.46
C ALA A 156 1.03 16.95 24.66
N MET A 157 1.35 17.66 23.59
CA MET A 157 2.23 18.83 23.67
C MET A 157 1.59 19.99 24.44
N ASN A 158 0.28 20.19 24.30
CA ASN A 158 -0.48 21.16 25.09
C ASN A 158 -0.48 20.77 26.59
N LEU A 159 -0.57 19.48 26.92
CA LEU A 159 -0.46 18.99 28.30
C LEU A 159 0.93 19.24 28.90
N PHE A 160 2.00 19.12 28.10
CA PHE A 160 3.37 19.39 28.54
C PHE A 160 3.78 20.87 28.42
N GLY A 161 2.90 21.74 27.89
CA GLY A 161 3.19 23.16 27.69
C GLY A 161 4.33 23.44 26.68
N ILE A 162 4.62 22.49 25.79
CA ILE A 162 5.70 22.64 24.81
C ILE A 162 5.15 23.32 23.55
N GLN A 163 5.74 24.44 23.17
CA GLN A 163 5.35 25.18 21.96
C GLN A 163 5.64 24.36 20.70
N THR A 164 4.59 24.00 19.95
CA THR A 164 4.66 23.12 18.77
C THR A 164 4.80 23.85 17.43
N GLN A 165 4.55 25.15 17.43
CA GLN A 165 4.66 26.01 16.24
C GLN A 165 5.29 27.36 16.59
N LYS A 166 6.11 27.87 15.68
CA LYS A 166 6.71 29.21 15.76
C LYS A 166 6.12 30.04 14.64
N CYS A 167 5.49 31.16 15.00
CA CYS A 167 4.88 32.07 14.04
C CYS A 167 5.81 33.27 13.82
N TRP A 168 5.99 33.61 12.55
CA TRP A 168 6.82 34.71 12.08
C TRP A 168 5.98 35.60 11.17
N THR A 169 6.23 36.91 11.21
CA THR A 169 5.64 37.84 10.25
C THR A 169 6.59 37.98 9.07
N VAL A 170 6.17 37.54 7.89
CA VAL A 170 6.97 37.56 6.67
C VAL A 170 6.57 38.78 5.83
N ASN A 171 7.53 39.68 5.61
CA ASN A 171 7.36 40.82 4.68
C ASN A 171 7.57 40.34 3.24
N ARG A 172 6.58 40.59 2.37
CA ARG A 172 6.55 40.05 0.99
C ARG A 172 7.09 41.02 -0.08
N GLY A 173 7.66 42.15 0.33
CA GLY A 173 8.16 43.21 -0.56
C GLY A 173 7.30 44.46 -0.55
N GLU A 174 7.66 45.45 -1.38
CA GLU A 174 6.97 46.75 -1.44
C GLU A 174 5.53 46.61 -1.96
N GLY A 175 4.57 47.18 -1.22
CA GLY A 175 3.16 47.23 -1.61
C GLY A 175 2.31 46.00 -1.25
N LEU A 176 2.88 44.96 -0.64
CA LEU A 176 2.14 43.79 -0.14
C LEU A 176 2.04 43.81 1.39
N SER A 177 0.86 43.49 1.92
CA SER A 177 0.67 43.38 3.37
C SER A 177 1.52 42.23 3.94
N PRO A 178 2.19 42.44 5.09
CA PRO A 178 2.88 41.35 5.78
C PRO A 178 1.91 40.24 6.12
N VAL A 179 2.37 38.99 6.09
CA VAL A 179 1.54 37.84 6.45
C VAL A 179 2.17 37.04 7.57
N GLU A 180 1.33 36.54 8.47
CA GLU A 180 1.75 35.62 9.52
C GLU A 180 1.91 34.21 8.94
N SER A 181 3.08 33.63 9.15
CA SER A 181 3.43 32.26 8.79
C SER A 181 3.84 31.49 10.04
N CYS A 182 3.11 30.43 10.36
CA CYS A 182 3.44 29.54 11.47
C CYS A 182 4.12 28.28 10.95
N GLU A 183 5.30 27.96 11.45
CA GLU A 183 6.04 26.76 11.07
C GLU A 183 6.14 25.78 12.23
N GLY A 184 6.14 24.48 11.91
CA GLY A 184 6.35 23.40 12.87
C GLY A 184 5.30 22.31 12.76
N LEU A 185 5.49 21.24 13.53
CA LEU A 185 4.55 20.11 13.57
C LEU A 185 3.20 20.46 14.23
N GLY A 186 3.09 21.64 14.84
CA GLY A 186 1.83 22.21 15.31
C GLY A 186 0.96 22.85 14.22
N ASP A 187 1.49 23.08 13.02
CA ASP A 187 0.69 23.51 11.86
C ASP A 187 0.15 22.27 11.13
N PRO A 188 -1.18 22.16 10.87
CA PRO A 188 -1.77 20.97 10.27
C PRO A 188 -1.18 20.62 8.90
N ALA A 189 -0.94 21.61 8.03
CA ALA A 189 -0.39 21.39 6.69
C ALA A 189 1.05 20.90 6.74
N SER A 190 1.88 21.53 7.58
CA SER A 190 3.27 21.13 7.81
C SER A 190 3.39 19.74 8.43
N PHE A 191 2.55 19.41 9.42
CA PHE A 191 2.49 18.08 10.00
C PHE A 191 2.14 17.01 8.96
N TYR A 192 1.11 17.28 8.15
CA TYR A 192 0.63 16.35 7.15
C TYR A 192 1.72 16.00 6.12
N VAL A 193 2.40 17.01 5.57
CA VAL A 193 3.52 16.82 4.63
C VAL A 193 4.71 16.13 5.30
N ALA A 194 5.06 16.53 6.53
CA ALA A 194 6.20 15.94 7.25
C ALA A 194 6.02 14.43 7.50
N MET A 195 4.81 13.97 7.83
CA MET A 195 4.54 12.54 8.03
C MET A 195 4.67 11.73 6.73
N ILE A 196 4.24 12.30 5.59
CA ILE A 196 4.42 11.68 4.28
C ILE A 196 5.90 11.56 3.92
N PHE A 197 6.68 12.62 4.18
CA PHE A 197 8.11 12.61 3.95
C PHE A 197 8.84 11.62 4.84
N LEU A 198 8.46 11.51 6.11
CA LEU A 198 9.00 10.50 7.02
C LEU A 198 8.74 9.08 6.49
N LEU A 199 7.51 8.80 6.04
CA LEU A 199 7.14 7.49 5.49
C LEU A 199 7.95 7.16 4.21
N ASN A 200 8.23 8.14 3.36
CA ASN A 200 9.07 7.97 2.18
C ASN A 200 10.56 7.80 2.52
N GLY A 201 11.06 8.45 3.59
CA GLY A 201 12.38 8.15 4.14
C GLY A 201 12.50 6.70 4.63
N LEU A 202 11.45 6.18 5.29
CA LEU A 202 11.39 4.76 5.69
C LEU A 202 11.45 3.82 4.48
N MET A 203 10.79 4.17 3.38
CA MET A 203 10.85 3.38 2.14
C MET A 203 12.28 3.21 1.63
N VAL A 204 13.09 4.28 1.61
CA VAL A 204 14.49 4.17 1.16
C VAL A 204 15.32 3.31 2.11
N SER A 205 15.05 3.37 3.41
CA SER A 205 15.62 2.41 4.38
C SER A 205 15.29 0.97 3.99
N VAL A 206 14.04 0.67 3.64
CA VAL A 206 13.62 -0.66 3.20
C VAL A 206 14.25 -1.05 1.86
N PHE A 207 14.42 -0.12 0.92
CA PHE A 207 15.15 -0.38 -0.33
C PHE A 207 16.60 -0.80 -0.08
N PHE A 208 17.28 -0.13 0.85
CA PHE A 208 18.64 -0.52 1.24
C PHE A 208 18.68 -1.95 1.80
N LEU A 209 17.74 -2.28 2.69
CA LEU A 209 17.61 -3.63 3.24
C LEU A 209 17.28 -4.65 2.16
N TYR A 210 16.42 -4.30 1.21
CA TYR A 210 16.02 -5.17 0.12
C TYR A 210 17.16 -5.45 -0.86
N GLY A 211 17.89 -4.42 -1.27
CA GLY A 211 19.09 -4.57 -2.11
C GLY A 211 20.20 -5.37 -1.42
N THR A 212 20.39 -5.15 -0.11
CA THR A 212 21.34 -5.93 0.70
C THR A 212 20.93 -7.40 0.79
N TYR A 213 19.64 -7.66 1.02
CA TYR A 213 19.10 -9.02 1.09
C TYR A 213 19.23 -9.75 -0.25
N LEU A 214 18.91 -9.09 -1.37
CA LEU A 214 18.96 -9.71 -2.68
C LEU A 214 20.38 -10.07 -3.11
N SER A 215 21.33 -9.17 -2.89
CA SER A 215 22.75 -9.34 -3.26
C SER A 215 23.58 -10.15 -2.26
N GLY A 216 23.11 -10.29 -1.02
CA GLY A 216 23.89 -10.91 0.07
C GLY A 216 25.04 -10.02 0.58
N ASN A 217 25.16 -8.78 0.08
CA ASN A 217 26.22 -7.86 0.45
C ASN A 217 25.70 -6.42 0.60
N ARG A 218 26.32 -5.64 1.48
CA ARG A 218 25.92 -4.25 1.77
C ARG A 218 26.07 -3.33 0.57
N PHE A 219 27.04 -3.62 -0.30
CA PHE A 219 27.23 -2.90 -1.55
C PHE A 219 26.00 -2.95 -2.47
N GLY A 220 25.22 -4.04 -2.45
CA GLY A 220 23.99 -4.10 -3.22
C GLY A 220 22.94 -3.12 -2.71
N GLY A 221 22.81 -2.97 -1.38
CA GLY A 221 21.95 -1.95 -0.77
C GLY A 221 22.38 -0.53 -1.14
N LEU A 222 23.69 -0.25 -1.06
CA LEU A 222 24.25 1.04 -1.45
C LEU A 222 24.00 1.36 -2.92
N LEU A 223 24.20 0.38 -3.82
CA LEU A 223 23.92 0.53 -5.24
C LEU A 223 22.44 0.80 -5.50
N THR A 224 21.52 0.09 -4.83
CA THR A 224 20.08 0.34 -4.93
C THR A 224 19.72 1.77 -4.54
N VAL A 225 20.23 2.24 -3.40
CA VAL A 225 19.98 3.61 -2.93
C VAL A 225 20.59 4.64 -3.88
N ALA A 226 21.83 4.42 -4.35
CA ALA A 226 22.46 5.32 -5.32
C ALA A 226 21.66 5.42 -6.61
N CYS A 227 21.24 4.28 -7.19
CA CYS A 227 20.40 4.26 -8.40
C CYS A 227 19.07 4.99 -8.18
N TYR A 228 18.47 4.85 -6.99
CA TYR A 228 17.24 5.55 -6.63
C TYR A 228 17.46 7.08 -6.58
N PHE A 229 18.53 7.56 -5.94
CA PHE A 229 18.85 9.00 -5.91
C PHE A 229 19.19 9.56 -7.30
N PHE A 230 19.95 8.83 -8.13
CA PHE A 230 20.27 9.27 -9.49
C PHE A 230 19.04 9.38 -10.40
N ASN A 231 18.01 8.58 -10.13
CA ASN A 231 16.76 8.58 -10.89
C ASN A 231 15.59 9.11 -10.04
N HIS A 232 15.85 9.97 -9.03
CA HIS A 232 14.85 10.35 -8.05
C HIS A 232 13.60 10.97 -8.69
N GLY A 233 13.78 11.88 -9.65
CA GLY A 233 12.65 12.56 -10.33
C GLY A 233 11.75 11.64 -11.16
N GLU A 234 12.26 10.49 -11.61
CA GLU A 234 11.46 9.47 -12.31
C GLU A 234 10.94 8.39 -11.34
N SER A 235 11.60 8.21 -10.19
CA SER A 235 11.26 7.19 -9.19
C SER A 235 10.17 7.64 -8.22
N THR A 236 10.05 8.95 -7.98
CA THR A 236 9.03 9.51 -7.10
C THR A 236 8.72 10.97 -7.45
N ARG A 237 7.45 11.34 -7.26
CA ARG A 237 6.97 12.73 -7.36
C ARG A 237 6.56 13.32 -6.02
N VAL A 238 6.84 12.62 -4.92
CA VAL A 238 6.42 13.00 -3.55
C VAL A 238 6.87 14.41 -3.15
N MET A 239 8.01 14.88 -3.66
CA MET A 239 8.49 16.23 -3.38
C MET A 239 7.66 17.34 -4.06
N TRP A 240 6.93 17.06 -5.13
CA TRP A 240 6.05 18.06 -5.77
C TRP A 240 4.60 17.90 -5.37
N THR A 241 4.18 16.65 -5.19
CA THR A 241 2.81 16.27 -4.88
C THR A 241 2.81 15.29 -3.70
N PRO A 242 3.05 15.75 -2.46
CA PRO A 242 3.20 14.86 -1.31
C PRO A 242 1.92 14.04 -1.01
N PRO A 243 0.74 14.65 -0.84
CA PRO A 243 -0.45 13.96 -0.35
C PRO A 243 -1.20 13.29 -1.49
N LEU A 244 -0.54 12.35 -2.15
CA LEU A 244 -1.14 11.44 -3.12
C LEU A 244 -1.26 10.04 -2.51
N ARG A 245 -2.20 9.25 -3.03
CA ARG A 245 -2.47 7.90 -2.52
C ARG A 245 -1.28 6.97 -2.67
N GLU A 246 -0.60 7.04 -3.80
CA GLU A 246 0.61 6.28 -4.05
C GLU A 246 1.74 6.65 -3.08
N SER A 247 1.82 7.91 -2.62
CA SER A 247 2.84 8.36 -1.66
C SER A 247 2.72 7.65 -0.31
N PHE A 248 1.49 7.26 0.07
CA PHE A 248 1.21 6.48 1.27
C PHE A 248 1.42 4.98 1.05
N SER A 249 0.99 4.47 -0.10
CA SER A 249 1.02 3.02 -0.38
C SER A 249 2.39 2.49 -0.78
N TYR A 250 3.18 3.26 -1.55
CA TYR A 250 4.43 2.79 -2.15
C TYR A 250 5.46 2.23 -1.13
N PRO A 251 5.65 2.84 0.06
CA PRO A 251 6.50 2.27 1.12
C PRO A 251 6.09 0.85 1.54
N PHE A 252 4.78 0.58 1.64
CA PHE A 252 4.27 -0.74 1.99
C PHE A 252 4.44 -1.75 0.85
N LEU A 253 4.41 -1.31 -0.41
CA LEU A 253 4.73 -2.16 -1.56
C LEU A 253 6.18 -2.68 -1.47
N VAL A 254 7.14 -1.82 -1.11
CA VAL A 254 8.55 -2.23 -1.01
C VAL A 254 8.74 -3.26 0.11
N VAL A 255 8.11 -3.05 1.26
CA VAL A 255 8.09 -4.05 2.36
C VAL A 255 7.47 -5.36 1.90
N GLN A 256 6.36 -5.28 1.18
CA GLN A 256 5.65 -6.43 0.63
C GLN A 256 6.53 -7.22 -0.36
N MET A 257 7.25 -6.53 -1.25
CA MET A 257 8.19 -7.15 -2.19
C MET A 257 9.36 -7.84 -1.48
N LEU A 258 9.89 -7.21 -0.42
CA LEU A 258 10.94 -7.80 0.42
C LEU A 258 10.43 -9.09 1.10
N LEU A 259 9.25 -9.06 1.70
CA LEU A 259 8.63 -10.21 2.37
C LEU A 259 8.32 -11.35 1.40
N LEU A 260 7.79 -11.04 0.21
CA LEU A 260 7.55 -12.04 -0.82
C LEU A 260 8.86 -12.70 -1.27
N THR A 261 9.90 -11.90 -1.52
CA THR A 261 11.23 -12.41 -1.89
C THR A 261 11.82 -13.30 -0.79
N TYR A 262 11.62 -12.91 0.48
CA TYR A 262 12.02 -13.72 1.62
C TYR A 262 11.30 -15.08 1.65
N ILE A 263 9.98 -15.10 1.45
CA ILE A 263 9.17 -16.32 1.42
C ILE A 263 9.59 -17.23 0.25
N LEU A 264 9.87 -16.66 -0.92
CA LEU A 264 10.29 -17.42 -2.10
C LEU A 264 11.65 -18.10 -1.90
N ARG A 265 12.60 -17.43 -1.24
CA ARG A 265 13.94 -17.97 -0.95
C ARG A 265 13.95 -19.02 0.17
N THR A 266 13.01 -18.94 1.11
CA THR A 266 12.97 -19.87 2.24
C THR A 266 12.39 -21.22 1.80
N GLN A 267 12.98 -22.32 2.25
CA GLN A 267 12.45 -23.66 1.95
C GLN A 267 11.08 -23.89 2.62
N ASN A 268 10.98 -23.61 3.91
CA ASN A 268 9.75 -23.74 4.69
C ASN A 268 9.08 -22.38 4.92
N VAL A 269 7.80 -22.29 4.59
CA VAL A 269 7.04 -21.05 4.75
C VAL A 269 6.63 -20.88 6.21
N ASN A 270 7.18 -19.86 6.88
CA ASN A 270 6.84 -19.53 8.25
C ASN A 270 5.46 -18.84 8.32
N ARG A 271 4.65 -19.17 9.34
CA ARG A 271 3.35 -18.51 9.57
C ARG A 271 3.50 -17.01 9.82
N ARG A 272 4.55 -16.60 10.56
CA ARG A 272 4.84 -15.19 10.86
C ARG A 272 5.11 -14.38 9.59
N SER A 273 5.86 -14.92 8.63
CA SER A 273 6.12 -14.22 7.36
C SER A 273 4.86 -14.11 6.49
N LEU A 274 3.96 -15.09 6.52
CA LEU A 274 2.67 -14.99 5.82
C LEU A 274 1.75 -13.94 6.45
N ILE A 275 1.69 -13.88 7.78
CA ILE A 275 0.94 -12.83 8.49
C ILE A 275 1.53 -11.45 8.15
N ALA A 276 2.85 -11.30 8.17
CA ALA A 276 3.50 -10.05 7.78
C ALA A 276 3.18 -9.65 6.33
N LEU A 277 3.19 -10.62 5.40
CA LEU A 277 2.81 -10.39 4.00
C LEU A 277 1.34 -9.95 3.89
N SER A 278 0.43 -10.57 4.64
CA SER A 278 -0.98 -10.17 4.66
C SER A 278 -1.16 -8.75 5.21
N VAL A 279 -0.48 -8.41 6.30
CA VAL A 279 -0.53 -7.05 6.88
C VAL A 279 0.03 -6.02 5.91
N SER A 280 1.17 -6.29 5.25
CA SER A 280 1.73 -5.36 4.26
C SER A 280 0.81 -5.19 3.05
N ASN A 281 0.16 -6.27 2.59
CA ASN A 281 -0.83 -6.20 1.51
C ASN A 281 -2.03 -5.33 1.89
N VAL A 282 -2.54 -5.44 3.12
CA VAL A 282 -3.65 -4.60 3.63
C VAL A 282 -3.22 -3.13 3.69
N LEU A 283 -2.06 -2.84 4.27
CA LEU A 283 -1.53 -1.47 4.34
C LEU A 283 -1.21 -0.88 2.97
N PHE A 284 -0.90 -1.71 1.97
CA PHE A 284 -0.72 -1.28 0.59
C PHE A 284 -2.05 -0.98 -0.12
N MET A 285 -3.08 -1.81 0.08
CA MET A 285 -4.38 -1.67 -0.59
C MET A 285 -5.29 -0.60 0.04
N LEU A 286 -5.25 -0.41 1.36
CA LEU A 286 -6.16 0.53 2.03
C LEU A 286 -6.00 1.99 1.58
N PRO A 287 -4.79 2.54 1.35
CA PRO A 287 -4.64 3.92 0.89
C PRO A 287 -4.87 4.10 -0.61
N TRP A 288 -4.65 3.07 -1.43
CA TRP A 288 -4.55 3.24 -2.88
C TRP A 288 -5.44 2.27 -3.66
N GLN A 289 -6.45 2.83 -4.33
CA GLN A 289 -7.43 2.08 -5.13
C GLN A 289 -6.81 1.25 -6.26
N PHE A 290 -5.70 1.70 -6.85
CA PHE A 290 -5.05 1.01 -7.96
C PHE A 290 -4.06 -0.07 -7.51
N ALA A 291 -3.84 -0.24 -6.21
CA ALA A 291 -2.96 -1.27 -5.64
C ALA A 291 -3.29 -2.68 -6.16
N GLN A 292 -4.57 -2.97 -6.42
CA GLN A 292 -5.03 -4.24 -6.96
C GLN A 292 -4.37 -4.60 -8.31
N PHE A 293 -4.06 -3.63 -9.16
CA PHE A 293 -3.40 -3.87 -10.44
C PHE A 293 -1.94 -4.27 -10.25
N VAL A 294 -1.25 -3.63 -9.30
CA VAL A 294 0.14 -3.96 -8.95
C VAL A 294 0.23 -5.35 -8.32
N LEU A 295 -0.69 -5.69 -7.42
CA LEU A 295 -0.73 -7.04 -6.83
C LEU A 295 -1.13 -8.10 -7.86
N LEU A 296 -2.00 -7.78 -8.82
CA LEU A 296 -2.34 -8.67 -9.93
C LEU A 296 -1.09 -9.01 -10.76
N THR A 297 -0.31 -8.03 -11.18
CA THR A 297 0.90 -8.28 -11.98
C THR A 297 1.94 -9.08 -11.19
N GLN A 298 2.05 -8.82 -9.88
CA GLN A 298 2.91 -9.60 -9.00
C GLN A 298 2.46 -11.06 -8.89
N VAL A 299 1.20 -11.33 -8.56
CA VAL A 299 0.69 -12.70 -8.40
C VAL A 299 0.70 -13.44 -9.73
N ALA A 300 0.44 -12.76 -10.85
CA ALA A 300 0.60 -13.31 -12.20
C ALA A 300 2.07 -13.68 -12.50
N SER A 301 3.02 -12.85 -12.08
CA SER A 301 4.46 -13.14 -12.23
C SER A 301 4.87 -14.38 -11.42
N VAL A 302 4.42 -14.49 -10.15
CA VAL A 302 4.69 -15.67 -9.32
C VAL A 302 4.00 -16.91 -9.89
N PHE A 303 2.80 -16.79 -10.43
CA PHE A 303 2.10 -17.86 -11.14
C PHE A 303 2.87 -18.31 -12.39
N GLY A 304 3.44 -17.37 -13.16
CA GLY A 304 4.34 -17.68 -14.28
C GLY A 304 5.59 -18.46 -13.85
N ILE A 305 6.19 -18.11 -12.70
CA ILE A 305 7.32 -18.86 -12.13
C ILE A 305 6.91 -20.28 -11.71
N TYR A 306 5.68 -20.45 -11.21
CA TYR A 306 5.09 -21.77 -10.92
C TYR A 306 4.88 -22.60 -12.20
N ILE A 307 4.33 -22.00 -13.26
CA ILE A 307 4.14 -22.66 -14.57
C ILE A 307 5.49 -23.18 -15.12
N LEU A 308 6.57 -22.41 -14.94
CA LEU A 308 7.92 -22.82 -15.33
C LEU A 308 8.53 -23.89 -14.41
N GLY A 309 7.87 -24.23 -13.30
CA GLY A 309 8.27 -25.29 -12.39
C GLY A 309 9.46 -24.94 -11.49
N PHE A 310 9.63 -23.66 -11.16
CA PHE A 310 10.62 -23.17 -10.18
C PHE A 310 10.09 -23.08 -8.75
N ILE A 311 8.75 -23.07 -8.57
CA ILE A 311 8.08 -22.98 -7.28
C ILE A 311 7.13 -24.16 -7.11
N ASP A 312 7.06 -24.72 -5.91
CA ASP A 312 6.11 -25.78 -5.55
C ASP A 312 4.67 -25.26 -5.43
N SER A 313 3.69 -26.07 -5.84
CA SER A 313 2.26 -25.73 -5.74
C SER A 313 1.84 -25.36 -4.32
N ALA A 314 2.31 -26.10 -3.31
CA ALA A 314 2.01 -25.85 -1.91
C ALA A 314 2.53 -24.49 -1.40
N LYS A 315 3.67 -24.03 -1.94
CA LYS A 315 4.25 -22.72 -1.57
C LYS A 315 3.43 -21.60 -2.20
N LEU A 316 3.08 -21.73 -3.47
CA LEU A 316 2.24 -20.76 -4.18
C LEU A 316 0.83 -20.68 -3.56
N GLN A 317 0.24 -21.82 -3.19
CA GLN A 317 -1.07 -21.87 -2.55
C GLN A 317 -1.10 -21.06 -1.24
N LYS A 318 -0.06 -21.18 -0.39
CA LYS A 318 0.08 -20.38 0.83
C LYS A 318 0.19 -18.88 0.55
N ILE A 319 0.90 -18.50 -0.51
CA ILE A 319 1.01 -17.09 -0.93
C ILE A 319 -0.37 -16.58 -1.39
N ILE A 320 -1.06 -17.32 -2.26
CA ILE A 320 -2.41 -16.95 -2.73
C ILE A 320 -3.40 -16.84 -1.57
N TYR A 321 -3.34 -17.75 -0.59
CA TYR A 321 -4.15 -17.62 0.63
C TYR A 321 -3.86 -16.34 1.40
N ALA A 322 -2.60 -15.92 1.54
CA ALA A 322 -2.26 -14.66 2.18
C ALA A 322 -2.86 -13.46 1.43
N HIS A 323 -2.83 -13.47 0.09
CA HIS A 323 -3.45 -12.45 -0.75
C HIS A 323 -4.99 -12.44 -0.64
N MET A 324 -5.64 -13.62 -0.62
CA MET A 324 -7.09 -13.77 -0.44
C MET A 324 -7.56 -13.26 0.93
N VAL A 325 -6.84 -13.60 2.01
CA VAL A 325 -7.13 -13.09 3.36
C VAL A 325 -6.98 -11.57 3.40
N SER A 326 -5.94 -11.02 2.75
CA SER A 326 -5.74 -9.57 2.67
C SER A 326 -6.89 -8.88 1.95
N LEU A 327 -7.34 -9.44 0.82
CA LEU A 327 -8.47 -8.94 0.05
C LEU A 327 -9.76 -8.93 0.89
N ALA A 328 -10.04 -10.02 1.61
CA ALA A 328 -11.21 -10.12 2.49
C ALA A 328 -11.17 -9.08 3.62
N VAL A 329 -10.02 -8.89 4.27
CA VAL A 329 -9.84 -7.88 5.32
C VAL A 329 -10.05 -6.47 4.76
N CYS A 330 -9.47 -6.18 3.60
CA CYS A 330 -9.67 -4.90 2.90
C CYS A 330 -11.14 -4.67 2.50
N PHE A 331 -11.85 -5.70 2.06
CA PHE A 331 -13.28 -5.61 1.75
C PHE A 331 -14.12 -5.24 2.97
N VAL A 332 -13.83 -5.84 4.13
CA VAL A 332 -14.50 -5.51 5.40
C VAL A 332 -14.18 -4.08 5.81
N PHE A 333 -12.91 -3.68 5.78
CA PHE A 333 -12.53 -2.33 6.17
C PHE A 333 -13.18 -1.28 5.27
N MET A 334 -13.14 -1.44 3.95
CA MET A 334 -13.73 -0.50 2.97
C MET A 334 -15.27 -0.56 2.89
N PHE A 335 -15.96 -1.06 3.92
CA PHE A 335 -17.42 -1.09 4.02
C PHE A 335 -18.10 -1.77 2.81
N GLY A 336 -17.55 -2.91 2.40
CA GLY A 336 -18.07 -3.68 1.27
C GLY A 336 -17.96 -2.92 -0.05
N ASN A 337 -16.80 -2.32 -0.33
CA ASN A 337 -16.52 -1.74 -1.63
C ASN A 337 -16.60 -2.83 -2.71
N SER A 338 -17.60 -2.71 -3.57
CA SER A 338 -17.93 -3.71 -4.55
C SER A 338 -16.93 -3.75 -5.71
N MET A 339 -16.26 -2.63 -6.01
CA MET A 339 -15.21 -2.53 -7.02
C MET A 339 -14.04 -3.47 -6.73
N LEU A 340 -13.73 -3.69 -5.45
CA LEU A 340 -12.64 -4.57 -5.02
C LEU A 340 -12.95 -6.05 -5.34
N MET A 341 -14.21 -6.47 -5.18
CA MET A 341 -14.66 -7.84 -5.45
C MET A 341 -14.83 -8.14 -6.93
N THR A 342 -15.24 -7.16 -7.74
CA THR A 342 -15.37 -7.29 -9.19
C THR A 342 -14.05 -7.09 -9.94
N SER A 343 -12.95 -6.92 -9.22
CA SER A 343 -11.64 -6.66 -9.81
C SER A 343 -11.03 -7.88 -10.50
N TYR A 344 -10.19 -7.64 -11.51
CA TYR A 344 -9.37 -8.70 -12.14
C TYR A 344 -8.48 -9.41 -11.13
N TYR A 345 -8.02 -8.72 -10.08
CA TYR A 345 -7.21 -9.28 -9.02
C TYR A 345 -7.98 -10.35 -8.21
N ALA A 346 -9.21 -10.03 -7.77
CA ALA A 346 -10.06 -10.98 -7.07
C ALA A 346 -10.36 -12.22 -7.92
N ALA A 347 -10.71 -12.01 -9.19
CA ALA A 347 -10.97 -13.10 -10.13
C ALA A 347 -9.71 -13.98 -10.35
N PHE A 348 -8.54 -13.36 -10.53
CA PHE A 348 -7.27 -14.06 -10.74
C PHE A 348 -6.88 -14.93 -9.54
N LEU A 349 -7.07 -14.43 -8.31
CA LEU A 349 -6.75 -15.19 -7.11
C LEU A 349 -7.63 -16.45 -6.98
N ILE A 350 -8.93 -16.34 -7.26
CA ILE A 350 -9.85 -17.48 -7.20
C ILE A 350 -9.50 -18.51 -8.27
N VAL A 351 -9.28 -18.06 -9.52
CA VAL A 351 -8.96 -18.95 -10.64
C VAL A 351 -7.62 -19.63 -10.44
N SER A 352 -6.58 -18.90 -10.05
CA SER A 352 -5.26 -19.48 -9.77
C SER A 352 -5.31 -20.47 -8.60
N TRP A 353 -6.07 -20.18 -7.54
CA TRP A 353 -6.31 -21.13 -6.46
C TRP A 353 -7.03 -22.40 -6.95
N SER A 354 -8.09 -22.25 -7.75
CA SER A 354 -8.81 -23.39 -8.35
C SER A 354 -7.91 -24.25 -9.22
N ILE A 355 -7.01 -23.65 -10.02
CA ILE A 355 -6.05 -24.39 -10.84
C ILE A 355 -5.07 -25.18 -9.96
N LEU A 356 -4.62 -24.63 -8.85
CA LEU A 356 -3.68 -25.34 -7.96
C LEU A 356 -4.33 -26.52 -7.24
N GLU A 357 -5.59 -26.39 -6.84
CA GLU A 357 -6.32 -27.43 -6.10
C GLU A 357 -6.89 -28.52 -7.03
N LEU A 358 -7.48 -28.11 -8.17
CA LEU A 358 -8.16 -29.01 -9.11
C LEU A 358 -7.26 -29.48 -10.26
N GLY A 359 -6.22 -28.71 -10.59
CA GLY A 359 -5.32 -28.98 -11.72
C GLY A 359 -4.68 -30.37 -11.71
N PRO A 360 -4.14 -30.87 -10.57
CA PRO A 360 -3.56 -32.20 -10.51
C PRO A 360 -4.54 -33.33 -10.86
N LYS A 361 -5.84 -33.12 -10.62
CA LYS A 361 -6.90 -34.11 -10.84
C LYS A 361 -7.49 -34.03 -12.25
N TYR A 362 -7.78 -32.82 -12.74
CA TYR A 362 -8.54 -32.62 -13.98
C TYR A 362 -7.66 -32.28 -15.19
N LEU A 363 -6.60 -31.47 -15.03
CA LEU A 363 -5.76 -31.05 -16.16
C LEU A 363 -4.86 -32.19 -16.65
N LYS A 364 -4.39 -33.05 -15.74
CA LYS A 364 -3.57 -34.23 -16.09
C LYS A 364 -4.35 -35.35 -16.79
N LEU A 365 -5.67 -35.41 -16.59
CA LEU A 365 -6.52 -36.44 -17.23
C LEU A 365 -6.67 -36.20 -18.74
N TYR A 366 -6.59 -34.93 -19.18
CA TYR A 366 -6.83 -34.50 -20.56
C TYR A 366 -5.56 -34.45 -21.44
N THR A 367 -4.37 -34.77 -20.93
CA THR A 367 -3.11 -34.43 -21.62
C THR A 367 -2.17 -35.62 -21.89
N LYS A 368 -2.17 -36.10 -23.14
CA LYS A 368 -1.03 -36.81 -23.75
C LYS A 368 -0.22 -35.96 -24.74
N ASN A 369 -0.83 -34.92 -25.35
CA ASN A 369 -0.24 -34.21 -26.50
C ASN A 369 -0.04 -32.69 -26.33
N ILE A 370 -0.59 -32.04 -25.29
CA ILE A 370 -0.47 -30.58 -25.09
C ILE A 370 0.48 -30.30 -23.91
N PRO A 371 1.40 -29.33 -24.04
CA PRO A 371 2.25 -28.92 -22.92
C PRO A 371 1.40 -28.39 -21.75
N SER A 372 1.58 -28.97 -20.55
CA SER A 372 0.84 -28.62 -19.33
C SER A 372 0.93 -27.14 -18.97
N TRP A 373 2.10 -26.52 -19.21
CA TRP A 373 2.33 -25.11 -18.94
C TRP A 373 1.42 -24.18 -19.75
N ALA A 374 1.14 -24.53 -21.01
CA ALA A 374 0.30 -23.73 -21.89
C ALA A 374 -1.15 -23.84 -21.46
N LEU A 375 -1.60 -25.05 -21.12
CA LEU A 375 -2.95 -25.29 -20.66
C LEU A 375 -3.25 -24.53 -19.36
N GLU A 376 -2.38 -24.64 -18.35
CA GLU A 376 -2.53 -23.91 -17.08
C GLU A 376 -2.55 -22.39 -17.29
N GLY A 377 -1.69 -21.87 -18.16
CA GLY A 377 -1.65 -20.44 -18.51
C GLY A 377 -2.92 -19.95 -19.21
N PHE A 378 -3.37 -20.63 -20.26
CA PHE A 378 -4.60 -20.27 -20.97
C PHE A 378 -5.84 -20.42 -20.08
N SER A 379 -5.94 -21.50 -19.31
CA SER A 379 -7.03 -21.69 -18.35
C SER A 379 -7.07 -20.57 -17.31
N CYS A 380 -5.90 -20.10 -16.85
CA CYS A 380 -5.84 -18.97 -15.91
C CYS A 380 -6.33 -17.66 -16.54
N LEU A 381 -5.88 -17.34 -17.75
CA LEU A 381 -6.27 -16.12 -18.45
C LEU A 381 -7.77 -16.11 -18.79
N PHE A 382 -8.26 -17.13 -19.48
CA PHE A 382 -9.68 -17.22 -19.86
C PHE A 382 -10.57 -17.35 -18.63
N GLY A 383 -10.17 -18.15 -17.64
CA GLY A 383 -10.89 -18.30 -16.38
C GLY A 383 -11.04 -16.96 -15.65
N THR A 384 -9.98 -16.14 -15.61
CA THR A 384 -10.02 -14.82 -14.97
C THR A 384 -11.00 -13.88 -15.68
N ILE A 385 -10.99 -13.84 -17.02
CA ILE A 385 -11.90 -13.00 -17.81
C ILE A 385 -13.36 -13.44 -17.61
N ILE A 386 -13.63 -14.74 -17.69
CA ILE A 386 -14.97 -15.30 -17.53
C ILE A 386 -15.49 -15.05 -16.11
N LEU A 387 -14.68 -15.32 -15.09
CA LEU A 387 -15.07 -15.12 -13.70
C LEU A 387 -15.32 -13.64 -13.40
N LYS A 388 -14.47 -12.75 -13.92
CA LYS A 388 -14.68 -11.30 -13.78
C LYS A 388 -16.01 -10.87 -14.39
N PHE A 389 -16.32 -11.32 -15.60
CA PHE A 389 -17.60 -11.01 -16.24
C PHE A 389 -18.79 -11.55 -15.44
N LEU A 390 -18.68 -12.78 -14.93
CA LEU A 390 -19.70 -13.39 -14.07
C LEU A 390 -19.90 -12.59 -12.78
N MET A 391 -18.82 -12.16 -12.13
CA MET A 391 -18.87 -11.32 -10.94
C MET A 391 -19.54 -9.97 -11.22
N CYS A 392 -19.17 -9.29 -12.32
CA CYS A 392 -19.83 -8.05 -12.72
C CYS A 392 -21.34 -8.24 -12.94
N LEU A 393 -21.74 -9.37 -13.54
CA LEU A 393 -23.15 -9.69 -13.76
C LEU A 393 -23.90 -9.96 -12.44
N ILE A 394 -23.30 -10.70 -11.51
CA ILE A 394 -23.90 -11.02 -10.20
C ILE A 394 -24.10 -9.74 -9.36
N PHE A 395 -23.10 -8.86 -9.34
CA PHE A 395 -23.17 -7.63 -8.54
C PHE A 395 -23.90 -6.48 -9.26
N GLY A 396 -24.20 -6.62 -10.55
CA GLY A 396 -24.89 -5.59 -11.34
C GLY A 396 -24.08 -4.30 -11.51
N ILE A 397 -22.74 -4.41 -11.55
CA ILE A 397 -21.84 -3.26 -11.56
C ILE A 397 -21.21 -3.11 -12.95
N SER A 398 -21.42 -1.93 -13.55
CA SER A 398 -20.84 -1.52 -14.83
C SER A 398 -19.63 -0.60 -14.69
N ASP A 399 -19.18 -0.26 -13.48
CA ASP A 399 -18.18 0.81 -13.24
C ASP A 399 -16.81 0.56 -13.91
N ASP A 400 -16.47 -0.70 -14.18
CA ASP A 400 -15.22 -1.09 -14.87
C ASP A 400 -15.23 -0.84 -16.40
N VAL A 401 -16.37 -0.42 -16.95
CA VAL A 401 -16.51 -0.11 -18.38
C VAL A 401 -15.57 1.02 -18.78
N HIS A 402 -15.26 1.97 -17.89
CA HIS A 402 -14.36 3.09 -18.21
C HIS A 402 -12.93 2.64 -18.55
N ILE A 403 -12.34 1.69 -17.81
CA ILE A 403 -10.96 1.22 -18.08
C ILE A 403 -10.92 0.44 -19.40
N SER A 404 -11.91 -0.43 -19.62
CA SER A 404 -12.00 -1.20 -20.86
C SER A 404 -12.28 -0.29 -22.06
N ASN A 405 -13.13 0.72 -21.91
CA ASN A 405 -13.42 1.71 -22.94
C ASN A 405 -12.20 2.58 -23.22
N LEU A 406 -11.41 2.94 -22.22
CA LEU A 406 -10.17 3.68 -22.40
C LEU A 406 -9.11 2.86 -23.17
N LEU A 407 -8.95 1.58 -22.83
CA LEU A 407 -8.08 0.68 -23.60
C LEU A 407 -8.57 0.50 -25.04
N LYS A 408 -9.89 0.34 -25.23
CA LYS A 408 -10.51 0.26 -26.56
C LYS A 408 -10.35 1.57 -27.34
N ALA A 409 -10.48 2.71 -26.68
CA ALA A 409 -10.28 4.02 -27.29
C ALA A 409 -8.85 4.15 -27.83
N LYS A 410 -7.87 3.74 -27.04
CA LYS A 410 -6.46 3.76 -27.45
C LYS A 410 -6.13 2.77 -28.57
N LEU A 411 -6.67 1.55 -28.53
CA LEU A 411 -6.26 0.47 -29.44
C LEU A 411 -7.08 0.43 -30.74
N THR A 412 -8.34 0.85 -30.71
CA THR A 412 -9.26 0.74 -31.87
C THR A 412 -9.90 2.07 -32.27
N GLY A 413 -9.56 3.19 -31.61
CA GLY A 413 -10.11 4.52 -31.92
C GLY A 413 -11.56 4.72 -31.44
N TYR A 414 -12.03 3.93 -30.47
CA TYR A 414 -13.34 4.14 -29.83
C TYR A 414 -13.38 5.51 -29.12
N ARG A 415 -14.52 6.19 -29.17
CA ARG A 415 -14.71 7.49 -28.52
C ARG A 415 -16.07 7.55 -27.84
N ASP A 416 -16.05 7.79 -26.54
CA ASP A 416 -17.16 8.24 -25.72
C ASP A 416 -16.74 9.54 -24.98
N PHE A 417 -17.64 10.16 -24.22
CA PHE A 417 -17.35 11.40 -23.51
C PHE A 417 -16.17 11.23 -22.53
N ASP A 418 -16.19 10.17 -21.73
CA ASP A 418 -15.18 9.91 -20.70
C ASP A 418 -13.81 9.62 -21.31
N THR A 419 -13.74 8.75 -22.32
CA THR A 419 -12.49 8.44 -23.04
C THR A 419 -11.93 9.65 -23.77
N SER A 420 -12.78 10.52 -24.31
CA SER A 420 -12.33 11.79 -24.89
C SER A 420 -11.74 12.72 -23.83
N MET A 421 -12.36 12.81 -22.65
CA MET A 421 -11.83 13.58 -21.53
C MET A 421 -10.48 13.03 -21.05
N TYR A 422 -10.37 11.71 -20.86
CA TYR A 422 -9.12 11.08 -20.41
C TYR A 422 -8.01 11.15 -21.46
N THR A 423 -8.30 10.99 -22.75
CA THR A 423 -7.27 11.04 -23.80
C THR A 423 -6.70 12.44 -24.03
N CYS A 424 -7.31 13.51 -23.50
CA CYS A 424 -6.74 14.86 -23.51
C CYS A 424 -5.65 15.07 -22.45
N ALA A 425 -5.62 14.25 -21.40
CA ALA A 425 -4.66 14.35 -20.31
C ALA A 425 -3.38 13.58 -20.66
N VAL A 426 -2.23 14.24 -20.49
CA VAL A 426 -0.90 13.71 -20.83
C VAL A 426 -0.56 12.45 -20.03
N GLU A 427 -1.12 12.33 -18.83
CA GLU A 427 -0.96 11.19 -17.92
C GLU A 427 -1.57 9.91 -18.49
N PHE A 428 -2.60 10.05 -19.35
CA PHE A 428 -3.25 8.95 -20.03
C PHE A 428 -2.79 8.82 -21.47
N ASP A 429 -1.73 9.49 -21.92
CA ASP A 429 -1.14 9.27 -23.24
C ASP A 429 -0.13 8.09 -23.22
N PHE A 430 0.47 7.74 -24.35
CA PHE A 430 1.60 6.82 -24.38
C PHE A 430 2.82 7.43 -23.68
N MET A 431 3.72 6.57 -23.22
CA MET A 431 4.97 6.98 -22.58
C MET A 431 5.74 7.97 -23.47
N GLU A 432 6.12 9.10 -22.89
CA GLU A 432 6.89 10.12 -23.58
C GLU A 432 8.21 9.53 -24.10
N LYS A 433 8.58 9.88 -25.34
CA LYS A 433 9.82 9.38 -25.96
C LYS A 433 11.08 9.84 -25.22
N GLU A 434 10.99 10.90 -24.43
CA GLU A 434 12.08 11.39 -23.60
C GLU A 434 12.39 10.46 -22.42
N THR A 435 11.40 9.79 -21.85
CA THR A 435 11.57 8.96 -20.64
C THR A 435 12.58 7.83 -20.85
N PRO A 436 12.51 7.02 -21.93
CA PRO A 436 13.55 6.04 -22.24
C PRO A 436 14.94 6.67 -22.45
N VAL A 437 15.01 7.86 -23.05
CA VAL A 437 16.27 8.57 -23.28
C VAL A 437 16.91 8.99 -21.95
N ARG A 438 16.11 9.45 -20.98
CA ARG A 438 16.60 9.76 -19.62
C ARG A 438 17.15 8.50 -18.95
N TYR A 439 16.47 7.36 -19.05
CA TYR A 439 16.97 6.09 -18.49
C TYR A 439 18.23 5.55 -19.20
N MET A 440 18.42 5.87 -20.48
CA MET A 440 19.66 5.57 -21.19
C MET A 440 20.82 6.45 -20.68
N LYS A 441 20.57 7.75 -20.42
CA LYS A 441 21.57 8.67 -19.87
C LYS A 441 22.04 8.28 -18.47
N THR A 442 21.15 7.78 -17.61
CA THR A 442 21.50 7.30 -16.27
C THR A 442 22.08 5.89 -16.26
N LEU A 443 22.27 5.27 -17.44
CA LEU A 443 22.70 3.87 -17.64
C LEU A 443 21.80 2.83 -16.97
N LEU A 444 20.63 3.23 -16.44
CA LEU A 444 19.70 2.33 -15.78
C LEU A 444 19.14 1.31 -16.77
N LEU A 445 18.63 1.76 -17.92
CA LEU A 445 18.03 0.89 -18.93
C LEU A 445 19.04 -0.13 -19.51
N PRO A 446 20.26 0.25 -19.92
CA PRO A 446 21.28 -0.71 -20.34
C PRO A 446 21.62 -1.77 -19.28
N VAL A 447 21.79 -1.36 -18.02
CA VAL A 447 22.11 -2.29 -16.93
C VAL A 447 20.97 -3.27 -16.71
N VAL A 448 19.72 -2.80 -16.68
CA VAL A 448 18.53 -3.65 -16.54
C VAL A 448 18.42 -4.65 -17.70
N LEU A 449 18.67 -4.21 -18.94
CA LEU A 449 18.64 -5.10 -20.11
C LEU A 449 19.71 -6.20 -20.02
N ILE A 450 20.93 -5.87 -19.61
CA ILE A 450 22.00 -6.87 -19.42
C ILE A 450 21.60 -7.88 -18.34
N VAL A 451 21.11 -7.40 -17.18
CA VAL A 451 20.65 -8.26 -16.08
C VAL A 451 19.50 -9.16 -16.54
N PHE A 452 18.57 -8.64 -17.32
CA PHE A 452 17.44 -9.38 -17.87
C PHE A 452 17.90 -10.49 -18.83
N LEU A 453 18.82 -10.18 -19.76
CA LEU A 453 19.39 -11.17 -20.69
C LEU A 453 20.15 -12.28 -19.96
N VAL A 454 20.94 -11.93 -18.94
CA VAL A 454 21.64 -12.90 -18.09
C VAL A 454 20.64 -13.80 -17.34
N SER A 455 19.54 -13.22 -16.85
CA SER A 455 18.49 -13.95 -16.14
C SER A 455 17.77 -14.94 -17.06
N ILE A 456 17.42 -14.52 -18.28
CA ILE A 456 16.83 -15.41 -19.30
C ILE A 456 17.79 -16.54 -19.65
N LYS A 457 19.07 -16.23 -19.89
CA LYS A 457 20.08 -17.25 -20.22
C LYS A 457 20.18 -18.30 -19.12
N LYS A 458 20.23 -17.89 -17.84
CA LYS A 458 20.25 -18.81 -16.70
C LYS A 458 18.96 -19.62 -16.58
N ALA A 459 17.80 -19.01 -16.76
CA ALA A 459 16.52 -19.70 -16.72
C ALA A 459 16.43 -20.77 -17.83
N PHE A 460 16.84 -20.44 -19.05
CA PHE A 460 16.86 -21.37 -20.17
C PHE A 460 17.83 -22.54 -19.93
N GLN A 461 19.05 -22.25 -19.45
CA GLN A 461 20.02 -23.29 -19.08
C GLN A 461 19.46 -24.25 -18.04
N TYR A 462 18.78 -23.74 -17.02
CA TYR A 462 18.15 -24.56 -15.98
C TYR A 462 17.04 -25.46 -16.53
N ILE A 463 16.16 -24.92 -17.38
CA ILE A 463 15.07 -25.69 -18.01
C ILE A 463 15.64 -26.81 -18.89
N MET A 464 16.67 -26.51 -19.69
CA MET A 464 17.33 -27.50 -20.54
C MET A 464 18.01 -28.61 -19.72
N LEU A 465 18.68 -28.26 -18.61
CA LEU A 465 19.27 -29.24 -17.70
C LEU A 465 18.20 -30.14 -17.05
N LYS A 466 17.08 -29.56 -16.60
CA LYS A 466 15.96 -30.30 -16.01
C LYS A 466 15.37 -31.30 -17.01
N LYS A 467 15.17 -30.88 -18.27
CA LYS A 467 14.70 -31.76 -19.35
C LYS A 467 15.65 -32.94 -19.58
N LYS A 468 16.96 -32.68 -19.63
CA LYS A 468 17.99 -33.72 -19.80
C LYS A 468 18.09 -34.69 -18.61
N SER A 469 17.66 -34.29 -17.41
CA SER A 469 17.58 -35.18 -16.24
C SER A 469 16.31 -36.01 -16.18
N SER A 470 15.24 -35.58 -16.89
CA SER A 470 13.96 -36.31 -16.94
C SER A 470 13.92 -37.33 -18.08
N GLU A 471 14.83 -37.24 -19.04
CA GLU A 471 15.00 -38.17 -20.17
C GLU A 471 16.03 -39.30 -19.87
N ARG A 472 16.75 -39.21 -18.75
CA ARG A 472 17.62 -40.25 -18.19
C ARG A 472 16.91 -40.90 -17.01
#